data_AF-A0A1G8EZH4-F1
#
_entry.id   AF-A0A1G8EZH4-F1
#
_cell.length_a   1.000
_cell.length_b   1.000
_cell.length_c   1.000
_cell.angle_alpha   90.00
_cell.angle_beta   90.00
_cell.angle_gamma   90.00
#
_symmetry.space_group_name_H-M   'P 1'
#
loop_
_entity.id
_entity.type
_entity.pdbx_description
1 polymer ?
#
loop_
_entity_poly.entity_id
_entity_poly.type
_entity_poly.pdbx_seq_one_letter_code
_entity_poly.pdbx_strand_id
1 'polypeptide(L)' 'MLHNLTGWHALVILAIVVLVFGSTKLPALARSVGQSVRILKDEVHDEPGSADGQPTDLATAADRRAS' A
#
# COMPACT_ATOMS: atom_id res chain seq x y z
N MET A 1 -14.39 -18.40 20.52
CA MET A 1 -14.13 -17.49 21.66
C MET A 1 -13.06 -16.43 21.32
N LEU A 2 -13.06 -15.85 20.11
CA LEU A 2 -12.05 -14.87 19.65
C LEU A 2 -12.67 -13.56 19.11
N HIS A 3 -13.99 -13.44 19.11
CA HIS A 3 -14.72 -12.34 18.46
C HIS A 3 -14.69 -11.01 19.25
N ASN A 4 -14.12 -10.97 20.45
CA ASN A 4 -14.07 -9.76 21.30
C ASN A 4 -12.71 -9.04 21.31
N LEU A 5 -11.68 -9.59 20.64
CA LEU A 5 -10.30 -9.11 20.76
C LEU A 5 -9.86 -8.15 19.64
N THR A 6 -10.59 -8.06 18.54
CA THR A 6 -10.01 -7.51 17.32
C THR A 6 -10.71 -6.28 16.76
N GLY A 7 -11.98 -6.02 17.08
CA GLY A 7 -12.70 -4.86 16.56
C GLY A 7 -12.34 -3.56 17.29
N TRP A 8 -12.75 -3.44 18.56
CA TRP A 8 -12.60 -2.19 19.31
C TRP A 8 -11.19 -1.96 19.85
N HIS A 9 -10.51 -3.03 20.28
CA HIS A 9 -9.15 -2.94 20.84
C HIS A 9 -8.14 -2.48 19.78
N ALA A 10 -8.24 -2.97 18.55
CA ALA A 10 -7.36 -2.54 17.45
C ALA A 10 -7.51 -1.05 17.14
N LEU A 11 -8.74 -0.52 17.16
CA LEU A 11 -9.00 0.91 17.00
C LEU A 11 -8.40 1.74 18.14
N VAL A 12 -8.53 1.29 19.38
CA VAL A 12 -7.94 1.98 20.55
C VAL A 12 -6.41 2.00 20.45
N ILE A 13 -5.78 0.88 20.08
CA ILE A 13 -4.32 0.81 19.89
C ILE A 13 -3.91 1.74 18.75
N LEU A 14 -4.61 1.70 17.60
CA LEU A 14 -4.34 2.60 16.48
C LEU A 14 -4.45 4.08 16.90
N ALA A 15 -5.46 4.43 17.69
CA ALA A 15 -5.65 5.78 18.22
C ALA A 15 -4.47 6.20 19.11
N ILE A 16 -4.00 5.33 20.00
CA ILE A 16 -2.82 5.61 20.86
C ILE A 16 -1.56 5.80 19.99
N VAL A 17 -1.34 4.94 18.99
CA VAL A 17 -0.19 5.07 18.08
C VAL A 17 -0.26 6.39 17.31
N VAL A 18 -1.44 6.78 16.80
CA VAL A 18 -1.64 8.08 16.14
C VAL A 18 -1.41 9.25 17.12
N LEU A 19 -1.76 9.10 18.40
CA LEU A 19 -1.56 10.15 19.40
C LEU A 19 -0.07 10.35 19.72
N VAL A 20 0.71 9.27 19.80
CA VAL A 20 2.15 9.30 20.11
C VAL A 20 2.98 9.73 18.89
N PHE A 21 2.68 9.17 17.72
CA PHE A 21 3.45 9.45 16.50
C PHE A 21 2.91 10.65 15.72
N GLY A 22 1.64 11.01 15.90
CA GLY A 22 0.94 12.05 15.14
C GLY A 22 0.38 11.57 13.80
N SER A 23 -0.64 12.27 13.31
CA SER A 23 -1.36 11.94 12.05
C SER A 23 -0.49 12.04 10.80
N THR A 24 0.60 12.81 10.84
CA THR A 24 1.46 13.05 9.67
C THR A 24 2.66 12.09 9.59
N LYS A 25 3.16 11.59 10.74
CA LYS A 25 4.36 10.73 10.77
C LYS A 25 4.05 9.28 10.43
N LEU A 26 2.93 8.72 10.90
CA LEU A 26 2.49 7.37 10.54
C LEU A 26 2.36 7.15 9.02
N PRO A 27 1.62 7.97 8.27
CA PRO A 27 1.51 7.79 6.82
C PRO A 27 2.83 8.07 6.10
N ALA A 28 3.67 9.00 6.60
CA ALA A 28 4.99 9.24 6.02
C ALA A 28 5.91 8.03 6.16
N LEU A 29 5.95 7.40 7.34
CA LEU A 29 6.72 6.18 7.59
C LEU A 29 6.16 5.00 6.79
N ALA A 30 4.84 4.84 6.73
CA ALA A 30 4.20 3.81 5.93
C ALA A 30 4.52 3.96 4.43
N ARG A 31 4.56 5.19 3.90
CA ARG A 31 4.97 5.44 2.51
C ARG A 31 6.44 5.09 2.26
N SER A 32 7.34 5.49 3.16
CA SER A 32 8.78 5.17 3.07
C SER A 32 9.04 3.66 3.06
N VAL A 33 8.42 2.93 3.98
CA VAL A 33 8.56 1.47 4.09
C VAL A 33 7.86 0.77 2.94
N GLY A 34 6.65 1.22 2.57
CA GLY A 34 5.89 0.67 1.46
C GLY A 34 6.60 0.78 0.12
N GLN A 35 7.34 1.87 -0.11
CA GLN A 35 8.14 2.03 -1.32
C GLN A 35 9.31 1.03 -1.39
N SER A 36 9.97 0.76 -0.25
CA SER A 36 11.04 -0.24 -0.16
C SER A 36 10.52 -1.67 -0.37
N VAL A 37 9.36 -1.99 0.22
CA VAL A 37 8.69 -3.29 0.04
C VAL A 37 8.20 -3.45 -1.40
N ARG A 38 7.71 -2.39 -2.04
CA ARG A 38 7.27 -2.45 -3.44
C ARG A 38 8.43 -2.80 -4.36
N ILE A 39 9.57 -2.13 -4.22
CA ILE A 39 10.77 -2.41 -5.02
C ILE A 39 11.22 -3.85 -4.82
N LEU A 40 11.29 -4.31 -3.57
CA LEU A 40 11.64 -5.71 -3.27
C LEU A 40 10.62 -6.67 -3.90
N LYS A 41 9.33 -6.36 -3.81
CA LYS A 41 8.26 -7.19 -4.38
C LYS A 41 8.31 -7.22 -5.90
N ASP A 42 8.62 -6.09 -6.54
CA ASP A 42 8.77 -6.01 -7.99
C ASP A 42 9.98 -6.85 -8.43
N GLU A 43 11.11 -6.78 -7.72
CA GLU A 43 12.31 -7.61 -7.99
C GLU A 43 12.07 -9.11 -7.76
N VAL A 44 11.34 -9.51 -6.70
CA VAL A 44 11.03 -10.93 -6.47
C VAL A 44 9.86 -11.46 -7.32
N HIS A 45 9.09 -10.59 -7.98
CA HIS A 45 7.98 -11.00 -8.86
C HIS A 45 8.41 -11.13 -10.32
N ASP A 46 9.53 -10.51 -10.71
CA ASP A 46 10.12 -10.60 -12.05
C ASP A 46 10.83 -11.96 -12.31
N GLU A 47 11.14 -12.74 -11.26
CA GLU A 47 11.55 -14.15 -11.36
C GLU A 47 10.64 -15.05 -10.48
N PRO A 48 9.98 -16.13 -10.97
CA PRO A 48 9.57 -16.51 -12.32
C PRO A 48 8.02 -16.63 -12.45
N GLY A 49 7.46 -16.10 -13.54
CA GLY A 49 6.16 -16.53 -14.06
C GLY A 49 4.94 -15.66 -13.71
N SER A 50 4.88 -14.49 -14.33
CA SER A 50 3.66 -13.79 -14.80
C SER A 50 2.44 -13.76 -13.88
N ALA A 51 2.20 -12.60 -13.26
CA ALA A 51 0.95 -11.81 -13.37
C ALA A 51 0.91 -10.66 -12.37
N ASP A 52 0.35 -9.53 -12.81
CA ASP A 52 -0.18 -8.40 -12.04
C ASP A 52 0.70 -7.17 -11.84
N GLY A 53 0.34 -6.10 -12.58
CA GLY A 53 0.59 -4.75 -12.09
C GLY A 53 0.61 -3.58 -13.09
N GLN A 54 -0.21 -3.55 -14.15
CA GLN A 54 -0.34 -2.28 -14.90
C GLN A 54 -1.71 -2.08 -15.61
N PRO A 55 -2.68 -1.42 -14.95
CA PRO A 55 -3.83 -0.84 -15.63
C PRO A 55 -3.78 0.70 -15.63
N THR A 56 -2.73 1.33 -16.18
CA THR A 56 -2.74 2.81 -16.30
C THR A 56 -2.04 3.42 -17.52
N ASP A 57 -1.37 2.65 -18.39
CA ASP A 57 -0.73 3.25 -19.59
C ASP A 57 -1.56 3.10 -20.89
N LEU A 58 -2.62 2.28 -20.88
CA LEU A 58 -3.45 2.07 -22.07
C LEU A 58 -4.46 3.21 -22.35
N ALA A 59 -4.75 4.07 -21.36
CA ALA A 59 -5.67 5.19 -21.54
C ALA A 59 -5.04 6.39 -22.26
N THR A 60 -3.71 6.57 -22.16
CA THR A 60 -3.00 7.71 -22.79
C THR A 60 -2.56 7.42 -24.22
N ALA A 61 -2.40 6.15 -24.59
CA ALA A 61 -2.02 5.75 -25.96
C ALA A 61 -3.20 5.76 -26.96
N ALA A 62 -4.43 5.61 -26.47
CA ALA A 62 -5.64 5.63 -27.29
C ALA A 62 -6.04 7.07 -27.74
N ASP A 63 -5.73 8.08 -26.92
CA ASP A 63 -6.03 9.49 -27.18
C ASP A 63 -5.10 10.10 -28.25
N ARG A 64 -3.83 9.68 -28.29
CA ARG A 64 -2.83 10.16 -29.27
C ARG A 64 -2.91 9.56 -30.67
N ARG A 65 -3.77 8.54 -30.89
CA ARG A 65 -4.01 7.94 -32.22
C ARG A 65 -5.24 8.52 -32.95
N ALA A 66 -5.98 9.41 -32.31
CA ALA A 66 -7.19 10.03 -32.86
C ALA A 66 -7.01 11.51 -33.28
N SER A 67 -5.78 12.03 -33.21
CA SER A 67 -5.38 13.38 -33.63
C SER A 67 -4.37 13.31 -34.77
#